data_AF-A0A7J3HPP1-F1
#
_entry.id   AF-A0A7J3HPP1-F1
#
_cell.length_a   1.000
_cell.length_b   1.000
_cell.length_c   1.000
_cell.angle_alpha   90.00
_cell.angle_beta   90.00
_cell.angle_gamma   90.00
#
_symmetry.space_group_name_H-M   'P 1'
#
loop_
_entity.id
_entity.type
_entity.pdbx_description
1 polymer ?
#
loop_
_entity_poly.entity_id
_entity_poly.type
_entity_poly.pdbx_seq_one_letter_code
_entity_poly.pdbx_strand_id
1 'polypeptide(L)'
;SKIDKKAISQEIQRLFSLALNTDDTQLKKSAVKQAIQLSRSTRVKISRRYSLFICRKCLSVLSSPDAARIRVRKNRNLMLVIKCLSCGAIKRVPLEC
;
A
#
# COMPACT_ATOMS: atom_id res chain seq x y z
N SER A 1 0.93 29.91 1.89
CA SER A 1 -0.29 29.17 1.54
C SER A 1 -0.58 28.11 2.58
N LYS A 2 -1.77 28.10 3.19
CA LYS A 2 -2.16 27.05 4.15
C LYS A 2 -2.34 25.75 3.37
N ILE A 3 -1.55 24.73 3.72
CA ILE A 3 -1.62 23.42 3.09
C ILE A 3 -2.81 22.66 3.70
N ASP A 4 -3.87 22.48 2.93
CA ASP A 4 -5.05 21.72 3.36
C ASP A 4 -4.77 20.22 3.41
N LYS A 5 -4.40 19.74 4.59
CA LYS A 5 -4.12 18.32 4.86
C LYS A 5 -5.28 17.40 4.48
N LYS A 6 -6.52 17.89 4.56
CA LYS A 6 -7.73 17.13 4.20
C LYS A 6 -7.79 16.86 2.70
N ALA A 7 -7.60 17.88 1.87
CA ALA A 7 -7.58 17.75 0.42
C ALA A 7 -6.45 16.83 -0.05
N ILE A 8 -5.26 16.95 0.56
CA ILE A 8 -4.14 16.06 0.27
C ILE A 8 -4.43 14.61 0.64
N SER A 9 -5.05 14.38 1.80
CA SER A 9 -5.45 13.04 2.21
C SER A 9 -6.40 12.43 1.17
N GLN A 10 -7.38 13.19 0.68
CA GLN A 10 -8.30 12.74 -0.36
C GLN A 10 -7.59 12.41 -1.67
N GLU A 11 -6.63 13.23 -2.10
CA GLU A 11 -5.88 12.96 -3.33
C GLU A 11 -5.00 11.71 -3.21
N ILE A 12 -4.35 11.52 -2.06
CA ILE A 12 -3.60 10.28 -1.77
C ILE A 12 -4.53 9.06 -1.86
N GLN A 13 -5.75 9.14 -1.33
CA GLN A 13 -6.73 8.07 -1.43
C GLN A 13 -7.17 7.84 -2.88
N ARG A 14 -7.37 8.90 -3.66
CA ARG A 14 -7.72 8.83 -5.09
C ARG A 14 -6.63 8.13 -5.90
N LEU A 15 -5.36 8.50 -5.70
CA LEU A 15 -4.21 7.88 -6.37
C LEU A 15 -4.09 6.38 -6.04
N PHE A 16 -4.30 6.00 -4.78
CA PHE A 16 -4.29 4.59 -4.42
C PHE A 16 -5.49 3.82 -4.98
N SER A 17 -6.68 4.43 -5.02
CA SER A 17 -7.84 3.83 -5.67
C SER A 17 -7.57 3.60 -7.16
N LEU A 18 -6.99 4.59 -7.86
CA LEU A 18 -6.58 4.45 -9.25
C LEU A 18 -5.60 3.29 -9.45
N ALA A 19 -4.58 3.19 -8.58
CA ALA A 19 -3.59 2.12 -8.63
C ALA A 19 -4.19 0.72 -8.37
N LEU A 20 -5.31 0.63 -7.65
CA LEU A 20 -5.98 -0.65 -7.38
C LEU A 20 -6.91 -1.10 -8.51
N ASN A 21 -7.50 -0.15 -9.25
CA ASN A 21 -8.53 -0.42 -10.26
C ASN A 21 -8.01 -0.45 -11.71
N THR A 22 -6.75 -0.07 -11.95
CA THR A 22 -6.14 -0.19 -13.28
C THR A 22 -5.48 -1.57 -13.46
N ASP A 23 -5.24 -2.00 -14.69
CA ASP A 23 -4.44 -3.20 -14.99
C ASP A 23 -3.01 -2.87 -15.42
N ASP A 24 -2.78 -1.67 -15.94
CA ASP A 24 -1.46 -1.21 -16.38
C ASP A 24 -0.47 -1.13 -15.21
N THR A 25 0.56 -1.98 -15.25
CA THR A 25 1.59 -2.09 -14.22
C THR A 25 2.41 -0.81 -14.06
N GLN A 26 2.67 -0.08 -15.14
CA GLN A 26 3.39 1.20 -15.08
C GLN A 26 2.55 2.27 -14.42
N LEU A 27 1.26 2.32 -14.76
CA LEU A 27 0.32 3.28 -14.19
C LEU A 27 0.13 3.03 -12.68
N LYS A 28 0.01 1.76 -12.27
CA LYS A 28 0.02 1.35 -10.85
C LYS A 28 1.21 1.94 -10.10
N LYS A 29 2.41 1.69 -10.62
CA LYS A 29 3.67 2.07 -9.95
C LYS A 29 3.83 3.60 -9.90
N SER A 30 3.47 4.29 -10.97
CA SER A 30 3.50 5.75 -11.04
C SER A 30 2.55 6.38 -10.02
N ALA A 31 1.29 5.93 -9.97
CA ALA A 31 0.30 6.43 -9.02
C ALA A 31 0.72 6.22 -7.56
N VAL A 32 1.23 5.03 -7.21
CA VAL A 32 1.75 4.75 -5.87
C VAL A 32 2.94 5.66 -5.52
N LYS A 33 3.87 5.86 -6.47
CA LYS A 33 5.03 6.71 -6.27
C LYS A 33 4.61 8.16 -5.98
N GLN A 34 3.67 8.70 -6.75
CA GLN A 34 3.10 10.03 -6.55
C GLN A 34 2.43 10.15 -5.17
N ALA A 35 1.59 9.18 -4.80
CA ALA A 35 0.90 9.18 -3.51
C ALA A 35 1.88 9.16 -2.31
N ILE A 36 2.97 8.39 -2.42
CA ILE A 36 4.01 8.33 -1.38
C ILE A 36 4.80 9.64 -1.33
N GLN A 37 5.13 10.23 -2.47
CA GLN A 37 5.82 11.52 -2.51
C GLN A 37 4.97 12.61 -1.84
N LEU A 38 3.68 12.70 -2.19
CA LEU A 38 2.74 13.62 -1.54
C LEU A 38 2.66 13.39 -0.04
N SER A 39 2.49 12.14 0.40
CA SER A 39 2.45 11.78 1.83
C SER A 39 3.71 12.23 2.57
N ARG A 40 4.90 12.01 1.98
CA ARG A 40 6.19 12.39 2.57
C ARG A 40 6.36 13.90 2.64
N SER A 41 6.09 14.62 1.55
CA SER A 41 6.24 16.07 1.49
C SER A 41 5.28 16.80 2.43
N THR A 42 4.07 16.29 2.61
CA THR A 42 3.02 16.94 3.40
C THR A 42 2.88 16.38 4.82
N ARG A 43 3.62 15.29 5.14
CA ARG A 43 3.53 14.53 6.38
C ARG A 43 2.11 14.01 6.69
N VAL A 44 1.29 13.81 5.65
CA VAL A 44 -0.04 13.19 5.77
C VAL A 44 0.10 11.67 5.80
N LYS A 45 -0.47 11.05 6.83
CA LYS A 45 -0.41 9.58 7.03
C LYS A 45 -1.24 8.86 5.98
N ILE A 46 -0.65 7.86 5.33
CA ILE A 46 -1.39 6.93 4.46
C ILE A 46 -2.30 6.04 5.31
N SER A 47 -3.56 5.89 4.90
CA SER A 47 -4.50 5.01 5.58
C SER A 47 -4.00 3.57 5.67
N ARG A 48 -4.28 2.90 6.80
CA ARG A 48 -3.87 1.51 7.05
C ARG A 48 -4.32 0.57 5.93
N ARG A 49 -5.52 0.79 5.37
CA ARG A 49 -6.07 -0.02 4.26
C ARG A 49 -5.11 -0.07 3.07
N TYR A 50 -4.73 1.09 2.53
CA TYR A 50 -3.79 1.16 1.40
C TYR A 50 -2.39 0.69 1.76
N SER A 51 -1.97 0.92 3.00
CA SER A 51 -0.65 0.48 3.45
C SER A 51 -0.45 -1.04 3.35
N LEU A 52 -1.52 -1.86 3.37
CA LEU A 52 -1.45 -3.32 3.21
C LEU A 52 -1.17 -3.72 1.76
N PHE A 53 -1.86 -3.07 0.82
CA PHE A 53 -1.80 -3.35 -0.61
C PHE A 53 -0.54 -2.84 -1.31
N ILE A 54 0.43 -2.27 -0.60
CA ILE A 54 1.64 -1.72 -1.22
C ILE A 54 2.87 -2.34 -0.60
N CYS A 55 3.82 -2.72 -1.47
CA CYS A 55 5.15 -3.08 -1.02
C CYS A 55 5.97 -1.84 -0.67
N ARG A 56 6.45 -1.72 0.57
CA ARG A 56 7.27 -0.58 1.00
C ARG A 56 8.65 -0.53 0.35
N LYS A 57 9.12 -1.63 -0.25
CA LYS A 57 10.44 -1.73 -0.87
C LYS A 57 10.41 -1.34 -2.35
N CYS A 58 9.59 -2.02 -3.16
CA CYS A 58 9.55 -1.83 -4.61
C CYS A 58 8.36 -0.99 -5.12
N LEU A 59 7.45 -0.60 -4.22
CA LEU A 59 6.23 0.16 -4.53
C LEU A 59 5.23 -0.56 -5.44
N SER A 60 5.37 -1.89 -5.61
CA SER A 60 4.37 -2.69 -6.31
C SER A 60 3.04 -2.75 -5.54
N VAL A 61 1.94 -2.75 -6.30
CA VAL A 61 0.59 -2.98 -5.79
C VAL A 61 0.38 -4.49 -5.61
N LEU A 62 -0.10 -4.89 -4.44
CA LEU A 62 -0.27 -6.25 -3.94
C LEU A 62 -1.75 -6.64 -3.95
N SER A 63 -2.46 -6.32 -5.03
CA SER A 63 -3.92 -6.55 -5.15
C SER A 63 -4.29 -7.92 -5.72
N SER A 64 -3.39 -8.57 -6.45
CA SER A 64 -3.63 -9.87 -7.06
C SER A 64 -2.78 -10.99 -6.44
N PRO A 65 -3.22 -12.26 -6.54
CA PRO A 65 -2.43 -13.43 -6.12
C PRO A 65 -1.06 -13.52 -6.81
N ASP A 66 -0.96 -13.04 -8.06
CA ASP A 66 0.29 -13.02 -8.84
C ASP A 66 1.25 -11.93 -8.36
N ALA A 67 0.74 -10.86 -7.75
CA ALA A 67 1.55 -9.79 -7.18
C ALA A 67 2.01 -10.11 -5.75
N ALA A 68 1.19 -10.85 -4.98
CA ALA A 68 1.43 -11.11 -3.57
C ALA A 68 0.93 -12.47 -3.10
N ARG A 69 1.74 -13.12 -2.26
CA ARG A 69 1.34 -14.31 -1.52
C ARG A 69 0.90 -13.92 -0.11
N ILE A 70 -0.38 -14.11 0.18
CA ILE A 70 -0.99 -13.84 1.49
C ILE A 70 -1.15 -15.16 2.24
N ARG A 71 -0.72 -15.20 3.51
CA ARG A 71 -0.86 -16.36 4.39
C ARG A 71 -1.31 -15.90 5.76
N VAL A 72 -2.25 -16.60 6.36
CA VAL A 72 -2.57 -16.46 7.78
C VAL A 72 -1.78 -17.52 8.54
N ARG A 73 -1.03 -17.10 9.56
CA ARG A 73 -0.23 -17.98 10.42
C ARG A 73 -0.71 -17.82 11.86
N LYS A 74 -0.92 -18.94 12.54
CA LYS A 74 -1.23 -18.99 13.96
C LYS A 74 -0.07 -19.74 14.64
N ASN A 75 0.92 -18.98 15.11
CA ASN A 75 1.96 -19.51 16.00
C ASN A 75 1.61 -19.07 17.43
N ARG A 76 2.28 -18.03 17.95
CA ARG A 76 1.94 -17.41 19.25
C ARG A 76 0.75 -16.45 19.15
N ASN A 77 0.72 -15.63 18.09
CA ASN A 77 -0.38 -14.71 17.77
C ASN A 77 -0.89 -14.99 16.35
N LEU A 78 -2.14 -14.60 16.06
CA LEU A 78 -2.68 -14.65 14.70
C LEU A 78 -2.03 -13.55 13.86
N MET A 79 -1.38 -13.94 12.76
CA MET A 79 -0.60 -13.03 11.93
C MET A 79 -0.95 -13.17 10.46
N LEU A 80 -1.18 -12.04 9.81
CA LEU A 80 -1.24 -11.92 8.37
C LEU A 80 0.18 -11.69 7.81
N VAL A 81 0.66 -12.65 7.03
CA VAL A 81 1.95 -12.59 6.35
C VAL A 81 1.72 -12.32 4.86
N ILE A 82 2.17 -11.18 4.39
CA ILE A 82 2.06 -10.75 2.99
C ILE A 82 3.46 -10.72 2.38
N LYS A 83 3.74 -11.61 1.42
CA LYS A 83 5.00 -11.63 0.67
C LYS A 83 4.79 -11.01 -0.71
N CYS A 84 5.56 -9.98 -1.03
CA CYS A 84 5.62 -9.42 -2.38
C CYS A 84 6.34 -10.41 -3.30
N LEU A 85 5.70 -10.78 -4.41
CA LEU A 85 6.30 -11.71 -5.38
C LEU A 85 7.29 -11.00 -6.32
N SER A 86 7.20 -9.68 -6.49
CA SER A 86 8.15 -8.91 -7.31
C SER A 86 9.54 -8.72 -6.68
N CYS A 87 9.63 -8.50 -5.36
CA CYS A 87 10.92 -8.22 -4.69
C CYS A 87 11.21 -9.08 -3.46
N GLY A 88 10.30 -9.99 -3.09
CA GLY A 88 10.46 -10.89 -1.95
C GLY A 88 10.24 -10.26 -0.57
N ALA A 89 9.96 -8.95 -0.46
CA ALA A 89 9.72 -8.30 0.82
C ALA A 89 8.53 -8.91 1.56
N ILE A 90 8.68 -9.11 2.87
CA ILE A 90 7.68 -9.75 3.73
C ILE A 90 7.13 -8.71 4.70
N LYS A 91 5.81 -8.54 4.71
CA LYS A 91 5.07 -7.74 5.68
C LYS A 91 4.35 -8.69 6.64
N ARG A 92 4.42 -8.36 7.93
CA ARG A 92 3.78 -9.10 9.01
C ARG A 92 2.84 -8.15 9.72
N VAL A 93 1.56 -8.50 9.79
CA VAL A 93 0.51 -7.69 10.41
C VAL A 93 -0.17 -8.56 11.46
N PRO A 94 -0.08 -8.19 12.76
CA PRO A 94 -0.87 -8.83 13.79
C PRO A 94 -2.36 -8.67 13.46
N LEU A 95 -3.08 -9.77 13.51
CA LEU A 95 -4.54 -9.76 13.54
C LEU A 95 -4.89 -9.81 15.03
N GLU A 96 -5.37 -8.68 15.54
CA GLU A 96 -6.00 -8.64 16.86
C GLU A 96 -7.30 -9.44 16.75
N CYS A 97 -7.42 -10.48 17.58
CA CYS A 97 -8.68 -11.18 17.79
C CYS A 97 -9.40 -10.54 18.98
#